data_AF-A0A9W6U2V0-F1
#
_entry.id   AF-A0A9W6U2V0-F1
#
_cell.length_a   1.000
_cell.length_b   1.000
_cell.length_c   1.000
_cell.angle_alpha   90.00
_cell.angle_beta   90.00
_cell.angle_gamma   90.00
#
_symmetry.space_group_name_H-M   'P 1'
#
loop_
_entity.id
_entity.type
_entity.pdbx_description
1 polymer ?
#
loop_
_entity_poly.entity_id
_entity_poly.type
_entity_poly.pdbx_seq_one_letter_code
_entity_poly.pdbx_strand_id
1 'polypeptide(L)'
;MNTIENQETVVDYLVECDQVPKNAITDFLKCAHDPETALSHFFFLVNKDRRIRQSRVLAFVEALPQTEWIVLAYEIMLKYSSRWDPRVIGRLLCRAMAHTTGKTLMIAEICWIQRLSFETRAIASNAPVTIASVIGGNFLYVAGHGYDYNNQNRSAYCWTDTGTHDQNKELWRLVPASTGSSDFYIVNAYAEGYLYASAIPLECDSQGYSNEKSSCATRR
;
A
#
# COMPACT_ATOMS: atom_id res chain seq x y z
N MET A 1 7.21 -40.00 8.79
CA MET A 1 7.32 -38.57 9.16
C MET A 1 5.94 -37.98 9.10
N ASN A 2 5.48 -37.48 10.25
CA ASN A 2 4.13 -36.98 10.42
C ASN A 2 4.01 -35.59 9.76
N THR A 3 2.84 -35.26 9.20
CA THR A 3 2.56 -33.99 8.50
C THR A 3 2.92 -32.76 9.36
N ILE A 4 2.77 -32.90 10.68
CA ILE A 4 3.05 -31.86 11.68
C ILE A 4 4.55 -31.65 11.88
N GLU A 5 5.33 -32.74 12.00
CA GLU A 5 6.79 -32.69 12.24
C GLU A 5 7.52 -31.96 11.09
N ASN A 6 7.08 -32.17 9.85
CA ASN A 6 7.68 -31.52 8.68
C ASN A 6 7.38 -30.01 8.65
N GLN A 7 6.20 -29.57 9.09
CA GLN A 7 5.88 -28.14 9.13
C GLN A 7 6.56 -27.42 10.30
N GLU A 8 6.73 -28.07 11.45
CA GLU A 8 7.54 -27.54 12.56
C GLU A 8 8.99 -27.35 12.14
N THR A 9 9.57 -28.30 11.40
CA THR A 9 10.92 -28.18 10.84
C THR A 9 11.05 -26.95 9.91
N VAL A 10 10.02 -26.67 9.10
CA VAL A 10 10.00 -25.48 8.23
C VAL A 10 9.94 -24.19 9.06
N VAL A 11 9.18 -24.18 10.15
CA VAL A 11 9.10 -23.05 11.09
C VAL A 11 10.47 -22.80 11.75
N ASP A 12 11.17 -23.85 12.16
CA ASP A 12 12.52 -23.74 12.73
C ASP A 12 13.51 -23.13 11.73
N TYR A 13 13.46 -23.54 10.46
CA TYR A 13 14.27 -22.90 9.42
C TYR A 13 14.00 -21.40 9.29
N LEU A 14 12.75 -20.96 9.45
CA LEU A 14 12.40 -19.53 9.40
C LEU A 14 12.89 -18.74 10.62
N VAL A 15 13.18 -19.42 11.73
CA VAL A 15 13.79 -18.82 12.93
C VAL A 15 15.31 -18.76 12.78
N GLU A 16 15.93 -19.84 12.34
CA GLU A 16 17.39 -20.04 12.43
C GLU A 16 18.15 -19.58 11.18
N CYS A 17 17.54 -19.66 10.00
CA CYS A 17 18.24 -19.40 8.74
C CYS A 17 17.94 -17.99 8.22
N ASP A 18 18.95 -17.33 7.64
CA ASP A 18 18.79 -16.02 6.99
C ASP A 18 18.14 -16.10 5.61
N GLN A 19 18.24 -17.26 4.95
CA GLN A 19 17.57 -17.55 3.69
C GLN A 19 16.70 -18.80 3.86
N VAL A 20 15.54 -18.82 3.20
CA VAL A 20 14.65 -19.99 3.19
C VAL A 20 15.38 -21.13 2.46
N PRO A 21 15.72 -22.23 3.13
CA PRO A 21 16.39 -23.35 2.48
C PRO A 21 15.49 -23.94 1.40
N LYS A 22 16.04 -24.29 0.22
CA LYS A 22 15.27 -24.95 -0.85
C LYS A 22 14.57 -26.22 -0.37
N ASN A 23 15.19 -26.92 0.58
CA ASN A 23 14.65 -28.11 1.20
C ASN A 23 13.37 -27.83 1.99
N ALA A 24 13.23 -26.63 2.59
CA ALA A 24 12.06 -26.26 3.38
C ALA A 24 10.77 -26.22 2.54
N ILE A 25 10.84 -25.72 1.31
CA ILE A 25 9.70 -25.75 0.37
C ILE A 25 9.35 -27.19 0.01
N THR A 26 10.38 -28.00 -0.28
CA THR A 26 10.17 -29.41 -0.65
C THR A 26 9.55 -30.20 0.51
N ASP A 27 10.02 -29.97 1.74
CA ASP A 27 9.52 -30.63 2.94
C ASP A 27 8.11 -30.20 3.31
N PHE A 28 7.77 -28.91 3.11
CA PHE A 28 6.40 -28.42 3.22
C PHE A 28 5.47 -29.12 2.22
N LEU A 29 5.85 -29.18 0.95
CA LEU A 29 5.01 -29.73 -0.11
C LEU A 29 4.79 -31.25 0.00
N LYS A 30 5.74 -32.00 0.56
CA LYS A 30 5.59 -33.46 0.79
C LYS A 30 4.36 -33.81 1.65
N CYS A 31 3.91 -32.87 2.47
CA CYS A 31 2.84 -33.07 3.44
C CYS A 31 1.58 -32.25 3.12
N ALA A 32 1.60 -31.48 2.03
CA ALA A 32 0.55 -30.52 1.71
C ALA A 32 -0.35 -31.05 0.59
N HIS A 33 -1.24 -32.00 0.92
CA HIS A 33 -2.22 -32.54 -0.04
C HIS A 33 -3.36 -31.57 -0.36
N ASP A 34 -3.70 -30.71 0.60
CA ASP A 34 -4.67 -29.63 0.45
C ASP A 34 -3.98 -28.29 0.77
N PRO A 35 -3.91 -27.33 -0.19
CA PRO A 35 -3.21 -26.07 0.00
C PRO A 35 -3.75 -25.24 1.16
N GLU A 36 -5.07 -25.14 1.30
CA GLU A 36 -5.71 -24.29 2.30
C GLU A 36 -5.44 -24.81 3.71
N THR A 37 -5.63 -26.11 3.95
CA THR A 37 -5.37 -26.75 5.24
C THR A 37 -3.89 -26.68 5.60
N ALA A 38 -3.01 -26.98 4.65
CA ALA A 38 -1.56 -26.99 4.88
C ALA A 38 -1.04 -25.59 5.23
N LEU A 39 -1.45 -24.56 4.47
CA LEU A 39 -1.08 -23.18 4.74
C LEU A 39 -1.69 -22.68 6.05
N SER A 40 -2.95 -23.01 6.34
CA SER A 40 -3.61 -22.60 7.58
C SER A 40 -2.89 -23.14 8.81
N HIS A 41 -2.49 -24.42 8.79
CA HIS A 41 -1.72 -25.01 9.88
C HIS A 41 -0.32 -24.40 9.99
N PHE A 42 0.36 -24.20 8.87
CA PHE A 42 1.67 -23.54 8.85
C PHE A 42 1.61 -22.12 9.43
N PHE A 43 0.65 -21.30 8.99
CA PHE A 43 0.49 -19.95 9.52
C PHE A 43 0.05 -19.94 10.99
N PHE A 44 -0.68 -20.94 11.45
CA PHE A 44 -0.95 -21.12 12.88
C PHE A 44 0.34 -21.31 13.68
N LEU A 45 1.26 -22.16 13.22
CA LEU A 45 2.57 -22.36 13.86
C LEU A 45 3.43 -21.10 13.81
N VAL A 46 3.54 -20.48 12.62
CA VAL A 46 4.29 -19.23 12.43
C VAL A 46 3.78 -18.12 13.34
N ASN A 47 2.45 -17.99 13.50
CA ASN A 47 1.84 -16.97 14.36
C ASN A 47 2.14 -17.16 15.85
N LYS A 48 2.42 -18.37 16.31
CA LYS A 48 2.83 -18.63 17.70
C LYS A 48 4.23 -18.11 17.99
N ASP A 49 5.13 -18.14 17.01
CA ASP A 49 6.52 -17.70 17.20
C ASP A 49 6.75 -16.26 16.72
N ARG A 50 6.86 -15.32 17.66
CA ARG A 50 7.09 -13.89 17.36
C ARG A 50 8.49 -13.58 16.81
N ARG A 51 9.45 -14.51 16.90
CA ARG A 51 10.82 -14.31 16.39
C ARG A 51 10.86 -14.28 14.86
N ILE A 52 9.89 -14.92 14.21
CA ILE A 52 9.83 -15.05 12.76
C ILE A 52 9.50 -13.68 12.13
N ARG A 53 10.40 -13.15 11.30
CA ARG A 53 10.17 -11.85 10.65
C ARG A 53 9.21 -12.02 9.46
N GLN A 54 8.34 -11.03 9.23
CA GLN A 54 7.45 -11.02 8.06
C GLN A 54 8.21 -11.21 6.75
N SER A 55 9.39 -10.61 6.60
CA SER A 55 10.22 -10.76 5.39
C SER A 55 10.61 -12.22 5.11
N ARG A 56 10.87 -13.04 6.14
CA ARG A 56 11.21 -14.46 5.97
C ARG A 56 10.00 -15.29 5.56
N VAL A 57 8.84 -14.99 6.14
CA VAL A 57 7.58 -15.65 5.78
C VAL A 57 7.19 -15.32 4.34
N LEU A 58 7.33 -14.05 3.94
CA LEU A 58 7.06 -13.64 2.57
C LEU A 58 8.02 -14.29 1.57
N ALA A 59 9.31 -14.39 1.88
CA ALA A 59 10.28 -15.10 1.04
C ALA A 59 9.92 -16.59 0.88
N PHE A 60 9.40 -17.23 1.93
CA PHE A 60 8.90 -18.59 1.85
C PHE A 60 7.65 -18.69 0.95
N VAL A 61 6.68 -17.79 1.15
CA VAL A 61 5.45 -17.75 0.35
C VAL A 61 5.75 -17.52 -1.14
N GLU A 62 6.62 -16.56 -1.46
CA GLU A 62 7.02 -16.27 -2.85
C GLU A 62 7.80 -17.42 -3.51
N ALA A 63 8.38 -18.33 -2.72
CA ALA A 63 9.07 -19.52 -3.21
C ALA A 63 8.13 -20.73 -3.43
N LEU A 64 6.82 -20.60 -3.16
CA LEU A 64 5.84 -21.65 -3.42
C LEU A 64 5.68 -21.90 -4.94
N PRO A 65 5.40 -23.15 -5.36
CA PRO A 65 5.56 -23.58 -6.75
C PRO A 65 4.50 -23.05 -7.72
N GLN A 66 3.33 -22.65 -7.21
CA GLN A 66 2.19 -22.23 -8.02
C GLN A 66 1.57 -20.97 -7.44
N THR A 67 1.09 -20.08 -8.31
CA THR A 67 0.52 -18.79 -7.89
C THR A 67 -0.76 -18.93 -7.06
N GLU A 68 -1.50 -20.02 -7.21
CA GLU A 68 -2.65 -20.32 -6.35
C GLU A 68 -2.26 -20.44 -4.87
N TRP A 69 -1.13 -21.11 -4.57
CA TRP A 69 -0.61 -21.23 -3.21
C TRP A 69 -0.19 -19.89 -2.65
N ILE A 70 0.40 -19.05 -3.48
CA ILE A 70 0.85 -17.70 -3.12
C ILE A 70 -0.35 -16.82 -2.75
N VAL A 71 -1.40 -16.82 -3.59
CA VAL A 71 -2.62 -16.04 -3.36
C VAL A 71 -3.36 -16.53 -2.11
N LEU A 72 -3.50 -17.84 -1.93
CA LEU A 72 -4.11 -18.42 -0.73
C LEU A 72 -3.32 -18.08 0.54
N ALA A 73 -1.99 -18.10 0.47
CA ALA A 73 -1.14 -17.71 1.59
C ALA A 73 -1.37 -16.25 1.98
N TYR A 74 -1.43 -15.34 1.01
CA TYR A 74 -1.76 -13.93 1.27
C TYR A 74 -3.15 -13.74 1.86
N GLU A 75 -4.15 -14.50 1.39
CA GLU A 75 -5.48 -14.49 1.98
C GLU A 75 -5.45 -14.91 3.45
N ILE A 76 -4.80 -16.03 3.77
CA ILE A 76 -4.69 -16.54 5.15
C ILE A 76 -3.96 -15.54 6.04
N MET A 77 -2.87 -14.95 5.55
CA MET A 77 -2.15 -13.89 6.26
C MET A 77 -3.08 -12.72 6.60
N LEU A 78 -3.81 -12.19 5.62
CA LEU A 78 -4.72 -11.06 5.84
C LEU A 78 -5.94 -11.41 6.70
N LYS A 79 -6.42 -12.66 6.66
CA LYS A 79 -7.63 -13.10 7.35
C LYS A 79 -7.42 -13.38 8.84
N TYR A 80 -6.30 -13.98 9.21
CA TYR A 80 -6.15 -14.60 10.53
C TYR A 80 -5.13 -13.94 11.46
N SER A 81 -4.45 -12.87 11.04
CA SER A 81 -3.41 -12.25 11.86
C SER A 81 -3.20 -10.78 11.57
N SER A 82 -3.29 -9.95 12.61
CA SER A 82 -2.91 -8.53 12.58
C SER A 82 -1.39 -8.32 12.59
N ARG A 83 -0.60 -9.41 12.65
CA ARG A 83 0.86 -9.37 12.69
C ARG A 83 1.47 -8.83 11.40
N TRP A 84 0.80 -9.05 10.27
CA TRP A 84 1.36 -8.78 8.97
C TRP A 84 0.99 -7.38 8.50
N ASP A 85 1.96 -6.64 7.97
CA ASP A 85 1.68 -5.36 7.34
C ASP A 85 0.83 -5.59 6.08
N PRO A 86 -0.45 -5.18 6.07
CA PRO A 86 -1.37 -5.45 4.97
C PRO A 86 -0.99 -4.67 3.71
N ARG A 87 -0.20 -3.60 3.82
CA ARG A 87 0.29 -2.82 2.66
C ARG A 87 1.37 -3.60 1.90
N VAL A 88 2.22 -4.31 2.63
CA VAL A 88 3.24 -5.19 2.02
C VAL A 88 2.56 -6.34 1.31
N ILE A 89 1.62 -7.01 1.98
CA ILE A 89 0.87 -8.12 1.35
C ILE A 89 0.05 -7.61 0.16
N GLY A 90 -0.63 -6.46 0.29
CA GLY A 90 -1.37 -5.84 -0.80
C GLY A 90 -0.50 -5.58 -2.03
N ARG A 91 0.72 -5.06 -1.85
CA ARG A 91 1.67 -4.87 -2.97
C ARG A 91 1.99 -6.18 -3.68
N LEU A 92 2.22 -7.25 -2.93
CA LEU A 92 2.51 -8.57 -3.48
C LEU A 92 1.29 -9.18 -4.17
N LEU A 93 0.10 -8.97 -3.61
CA LEU A 93 -1.16 -9.39 -4.21
C LEU A 93 -1.42 -8.66 -5.54
N CYS A 94 -1.14 -7.35 -5.64
CA CYS A 94 -1.17 -6.61 -6.91
C CYS A 94 -0.28 -7.25 -7.98
N ARG A 95 0.96 -7.61 -7.62
CA ARG A 95 1.88 -8.28 -8.55
C ARG A 95 1.35 -9.65 -8.97
N ALA A 96 0.81 -10.42 -8.03
CA ALA A 96 0.21 -11.73 -8.33
C ALA A 96 -0.99 -11.60 -9.28
N MET A 97 -1.88 -10.61 -9.05
CA MET A 97 -3.03 -10.34 -9.93
C MET A 97 -2.58 -9.99 -11.36
N ALA A 98 -1.50 -9.22 -11.53
CA ALA A 98 -0.97 -8.86 -12.85
C ALA A 98 -0.48 -10.07 -13.69
N HIS A 99 -0.24 -11.22 -13.06
CA HIS A 99 0.31 -12.41 -13.69
C HIS A 99 -0.57 -13.66 -13.55
N THR A 100 -1.80 -13.52 -13.05
CA THR A 100 -2.74 -14.63 -12.86
C THR A 100 -3.98 -14.45 -13.72
N THR A 101 -4.66 -15.55 -14.00
CA THR A 101 -5.90 -15.57 -14.79
C THR A 101 -6.89 -16.57 -14.18
N GLY A 102 -8.13 -16.54 -14.67
CA GLY A 102 -9.17 -17.50 -14.28
C GLY A 102 -9.49 -17.48 -12.78
N LYS A 103 -9.63 -18.67 -12.19
CA LYS A 103 -10.03 -18.84 -10.79
C LYS A 103 -9.07 -18.17 -9.81
N THR A 104 -7.76 -18.26 -10.05
CA THR A 104 -6.74 -17.67 -9.16
C THR A 104 -6.82 -16.15 -9.14
N LEU A 105 -7.02 -15.51 -10.30
CA LEU A 105 -7.24 -14.07 -10.37
C LEU A 105 -8.50 -13.66 -9.61
N MET A 106 -9.61 -14.39 -9.82
CA MET A 106 -10.88 -14.11 -9.13
C MET A 106 -10.71 -14.19 -7.59
N ILE A 107 -9.99 -15.19 -7.07
CA ILE A 107 -9.71 -15.29 -5.62
C ILE A 107 -8.86 -14.11 -5.15
N ALA A 108 -7.83 -13.73 -5.91
CA ALA A 108 -6.98 -12.60 -5.57
C ALA A 108 -7.76 -11.28 -5.54
N GLU A 109 -8.67 -11.05 -6.49
CA GLU A 109 -9.54 -9.87 -6.54
C GLU A 109 -10.52 -9.84 -5.36
N ILE A 110 -11.15 -10.98 -5.02
CA ILE A 110 -12.01 -11.09 -3.85
C ILE A 110 -11.23 -10.77 -2.57
N CYS A 111 -10.02 -11.33 -2.43
CA CYS A 111 -9.14 -11.04 -1.31
C CYS A 111 -8.80 -9.55 -1.23
N TRP A 112 -8.40 -8.94 -2.35
CA TRP A 112 -8.07 -7.52 -2.47
C TRP A 112 -9.23 -6.61 -2.04
N ILE A 113 -10.46 -6.94 -2.46
CA ILE A 113 -11.65 -6.14 -2.16
C ILE A 113 -12.10 -6.33 -0.70
N GLN A 114 -12.14 -7.57 -0.21
CA GLN A 114 -12.74 -7.90 1.08
C GLN A 114 -11.79 -7.75 2.26
N ARG A 115 -10.47 -7.88 2.06
CA ARG A 115 -9.49 -7.94 3.15
C ARG A 115 -8.68 -6.67 3.34
N LEU A 116 -8.61 -5.81 2.33
CA LEU A 116 -7.83 -4.57 2.40
C LEU A 116 -8.77 -3.36 2.48
N SER A 117 -8.41 -2.37 3.29
CA SER A 117 -9.13 -1.09 3.30
C SER A 117 -8.85 -0.30 2.01
N PHE A 118 -9.66 0.72 1.73
CA PHE A 118 -9.43 1.59 0.58
C PHE A 118 -8.04 2.24 0.62
N GLU A 119 -7.63 2.75 1.77
CA GLU A 119 -6.33 3.40 1.98
C GLU A 119 -5.20 2.42 1.76
N THR A 120 -5.33 1.21 2.29
CA THR A 120 -4.33 0.15 2.12
C THR A 120 -4.19 -0.23 0.64
N ARG A 121 -5.31 -0.34 -0.08
CA ARG A 121 -5.31 -0.60 -1.52
C ARG A 121 -4.64 0.52 -2.30
N ALA A 122 -4.97 1.79 -2.00
CA ALA A 122 -4.38 2.95 -2.65
C ALA A 122 -2.86 3.02 -2.44
N ILE A 123 -2.40 2.77 -1.21
CA ILE A 123 -0.97 2.71 -0.87
C ILE A 123 -0.28 1.53 -1.57
N ALA A 124 -0.94 0.36 -1.60
CA ALA A 124 -0.36 -0.85 -2.17
C ALA A 124 -0.27 -0.80 -3.70
N SER A 125 -1.29 -0.29 -4.38
CA SER A 125 -1.29 -0.19 -5.85
C SER A 125 -0.54 1.03 -6.37
N ASN A 126 -0.24 2.01 -5.50
CA ASN A 126 0.22 3.34 -5.88
C ASN A 126 -0.73 4.01 -6.90
N ALA A 127 -2.01 3.60 -6.90
CA ALA A 127 -3.00 4.13 -7.82
C ALA A 127 -3.35 5.58 -7.42
N PRO A 128 -3.55 6.47 -8.40
CA PRO A 128 -4.04 7.81 -8.14
C PRO A 128 -5.43 7.78 -7.47
N VAL A 129 -5.63 8.64 -6.49
CA VAL A 129 -6.88 8.85 -5.76
C VAL A 129 -7.25 10.32 -5.76
N THR A 130 -8.54 10.62 -5.61
CA THR A 130 -9.00 11.95 -5.24
C THR A 130 -9.20 12.01 -3.73
N ILE A 131 -8.95 13.18 -3.15
CA ILE A 131 -9.18 13.44 -1.72
C ILE A 131 -10.26 14.52 -1.64
N ALA A 132 -11.36 14.24 -0.96
CA ALA A 132 -12.47 15.18 -0.82
C ALA A 132 -12.74 15.49 0.66
N SER A 133 -13.10 16.74 0.94
CA SER A 133 -13.64 17.13 2.22
C SER A 133 -15.01 16.48 2.43
N VAL A 134 -15.19 15.80 3.56
CA VAL A 134 -16.51 15.27 3.97
C VAL A 134 -17.52 16.41 4.16
N ILE A 135 -17.03 17.62 4.49
CA ILE A 135 -17.83 18.83 4.61
C ILE A 135 -17.74 19.59 3.29
N GLY A 136 -18.84 19.62 2.53
CA GLY A 136 -18.95 20.35 1.26
C GLY A 136 -18.57 19.57 0.00
N GLY A 137 -17.87 18.44 0.12
CA GLY A 137 -17.50 17.60 -1.02
C GLY A 137 -16.38 18.16 -1.89
N ASN A 138 -15.73 19.24 -1.47
CA ASN A 138 -14.67 19.92 -2.22
C ASN A 138 -13.45 18.99 -2.33
N PHE A 139 -12.91 18.82 -3.53
CA PHE A 139 -11.70 18.03 -3.73
C PHE A 139 -10.45 18.85 -3.42
N LEU A 140 -9.40 18.17 -2.98
CA LEU A 140 -8.07 18.72 -2.81
C LEU A 140 -7.39 18.84 -4.19
N TYR A 141 -6.87 20.02 -4.50
CA TYR A 141 -6.17 20.34 -5.73
C TYR A 141 -4.80 20.96 -5.45
N VAL A 142 -3.88 20.80 -6.40
CA VAL A 142 -2.67 21.60 -6.50
C VAL A 142 -2.85 22.71 -7.54
N ALA A 143 -2.30 23.88 -7.26
CA ALA A 143 -2.35 25.00 -8.18
C ALA A 143 -1.51 24.76 -9.45
N GLY A 144 -2.05 25.25 -10.58
CA GLY A 144 -1.33 25.34 -11.85
C GLY A 144 -0.20 26.39 -11.81
N HIS A 145 0.52 26.50 -12.92
CA HIS A 145 1.59 27.49 -13.06
C HIS A 145 1.06 28.92 -12.82
N GLY A 146 1.79 29.71 -12.01
CA GLY A 146 1.47 31.11 -11.74
C GLY A 146 0.77 31.37 -10.39
N TYR A 147 0.38 30.31 -9.67
CA TYR A 147 -0.22 30.36 -8.34
C TYR A 147 0.67 29.69 -7.28
N ASP A 148 1.98 29.75 -7.51
CA ASP A 148 2.98 29.17 -6.64
C ASP A 148 2.98 29.88 -5.28
N TYR A 149 3.08 29.12 -4.20
CA TYR A 149 3.22 29.65 -2.84
C TYR A 149 4.54 30.42 -2.71
N ASN A 150 5.60 29.89 -3.32
CA ASN A 150 6.89 30.55 -3.48
C ASN A 150 7.61 30.01 -4.72
N ASN A 151 8.84 30.45 -4.98
CA ASN A 151 9.63 30.02 -6.16
C ASN A 151 9.93 28.51 -6.24
N GLN A 152 9.60 27.74 -5.19
CA GLN A 152 9.90 26.31 -5.08
C GLN A 152 8.65 25.45 -4.83
N ASN A 153 7.56 26.03 -4.31
CA ASN A 153 6.41 25.30 -3.80
C ASN A 153 5.11 25.82 -4.39
N ARG A 154 4.19 24.89 -4.68
CA ARG A 154 2.85 25.18 -5.17
C ARG A 154 1.85 25.24 -4.02
N SER A 155 0.82 26.05 -4.20
CA SER A 155 -0.30 26.11 -3.24
C SER A 155 -1.24 24.92 -3.42
N ALA A 156 -1.72 24.35 -2.32
CA ALA A 156 -2.80 23.37 -2.32
C ALA A 156 -4.09 24.04 -1.83
N TYR A 157 -5.24 23.72 -2.44
CA TYR A 157 -6.53 24.30 -2.10
C TYR A 157 -7.69 23.32 -2.33
N CYS A 158 -8.85 23.62 -1.75
CA CYS A 158 -10.07 22.86 -1.99
C CYS A 158 -10.91 23.52 -3.09
N TRP A 159 -11.42 22.73 -4.03
CA TRP A 159 -12.20 23.22 -5.17
C TRP A 159 -13.44 22.36 -5.43
N THR A 160 -14.53 23.01 -5.82
CA THR A 160 -15.88 22.41 -5.93
C THR A 160 -16.37 22.24 -7.35
N ASP A 161 -15.70 22.83 -8.34
CA ASP A 161 -16.31 22.96 -9.66
C ASP A 161 -16.39 21.62 -10.40
N THR A 162 -17.51 21.41 -11.07
CA THR A 162 -17.83 20.24 -11.92
C THR A 162 -17.24 20.36 -13.32
N GLY A 163 -16.46 21.43 -13.55
CA GLY A 163 -15.71 21.71 -14.78
C GLY A 163 -14.53 20.76 -15.01
N THR A 164 -14.15 20.66 -16.28
CA THR A 164 -13.25 19.66 -16.87
C THR A 164 -11.98 19.39 -16.06
N HIS A 165 -11.70 18.11 -15.80
CA HIS A 165 -10.47 17.59 -15.19
C HIS A 165 -9.22 18.35 -15.66
N ASP A 166 -8.66 19.18 -14.77
CA ASP A 166 -7.54 20.05 -15.07
C ASP A 166 -6.22 19.29 -14.89
N GLN A 167 -5.86 18.51 -15.92
CA GLN A 167 -4.54 17.89 -16.07
C GLN A 167 -4.10 17.02 -14.87
N ASN A 168 -5.03 16.35 -14.19
CA ASN A 168 -4.77 15.49 -13.02
C ASN A 168 -4.33 16.25 -11.74
N LYS A 169 -4.60 17.56 -11.63
CA LYS A 169 -4.27 18.36 -10.43
C LYS A 169 -5.02 17.90 -9.17
N GLU A 170 -6.15 17.24 -9.33
CA GLU A 170 -6.97 16.58 -8.30
C GLU A 170 -6.48 15.19 -7.90
N LEU A 171 -5.57 14.60 -8.69
CA LEU A 171 -5.10 13.24 -8.47
C LEU A 171 -3.87 13.25 -7.56
N TRP A 172 -3.94 12.41 -6.53
CA TRP A 172 -2.90 12.25 -5.51
C TRP A 172 -2.51 10.77 -5.41
N ARG A 173 -1.29 10.49 -4.96
CA ARG A 173 -0.81 9.15 -4.65
C ARG A 173 -0.47 9.06 -3.16
N LEU A 174 -0.81 7.94 -2.55
CA LEU A 174 -0.43 7.64 -1.17
C LEU A 174 0.81 6.77 -1.18
N VAL A 175 1.94 7.30 -0.71
CA VAL A 175 3.25 6.63 -0.75
C VAL A 175 3.62 6.21 0.67
N PRO A 176 3.95 4.93 0.94
CA PRO A 176 4.30 4.51 2.30
C PRO A 176 5.56 5.24 2.79
N ALA A 177 5.51 5.75 4.02
CA ALA A 177 6.66 6.39 4.64
C ALA A 177 7.53 5.37 5.39
N SER A 178 8.82 5.67 5.54
CA SER A 178 9.76 4.85 6.32
C SER A 178 9.65 5.05 7.83
N THR A 179 8.83 6.00 8.27
CA THR A 179 8.72 6.44 9.68
C THR A 179 7.80 5.57 10.52
N GLY A 180 6.89 4.80 9.92
CA GLY A 180 5.94 4.00 10.68
C GLY A 180 4.99 3.14 9.83
N SER A 181 4.28 2.23 10.50
CA SER A 181 3.31 1.33 9.85
C SER A 181 2.00 2.01 9.45
N SER A 182 1.74 3.21 9.97
CA SER A 182 0.57 4.05 9.64
C SER A 182 0.91 5.20 8.70
N ASP A 183 2.20 5.45 8.48
CA ASP A 183 2.64 6.71 7.92
C ASP A 183 2.73 6.61 6.40
N PHE A 184 2.26 7.65 5.72
CA PHE A 184 2.35 7.79 4.28
C PHE A 184 2.48 9.26 3.91
N TYR A 185 3.12 9.48 2.77
CA TYR A 185 3.16 10.77 2.10
C TYR A 185 2.03 10.87 1.10
N ILE A 186 1.54 12.09 0.90
CA ILE A 186 0.56 12.41 -0.13
C ILE A 186 1.31 13.17 -1.23
N VAL A 187 1.33 12.62 -2.45
CA VAL A 187 2.09 13.17 -3.58
C VAL A 187 1.12 13.54 -4.70
N ASN A 188 1.20 14.76 -5.22
CA ASN A 188 0.35 15.14 -6.34
C ASN A 188 0.81 14.46 -7.64
N ALA A 189 -0.12 13.94 -8.44
CA ALA A 189 0.20 13.24 -9.68
C ALA A 189 0.65 14.18 -10.81
N TYR A 190 0.21 15.45 -10.80
CA TYR A 190 0.57 16.48 -11.77
C TYR A 190 1.88 17.20 -11.41
N ALA A 191 2.00 17.68 -10.16
CA ALA A 191 3.15 18.47 -9.73
C ALA A 191 4.33 17.63 -9.23
N GLU A 192 4.14 16.33 -9.00
CA GLU A 192 5.13 15.40 -8.43
C GLU A 192 5.72 15.86 -7.07
N GLY A 193 5.02 16.77 -6.40
CA GLY A 193 5.40 17.33 -5.09
C GLY A 193 4.64 16.70 -3.93
N TYR A 194 5.27 16.70 -2.76
CA TYR A 194 4.66 16.28 -1.50
C TYR A 194 3.71 17.35 -0.97
N LEU A 195 2.56 16.93 -0.44
CA LEU A 195 1.74 17.78 0.41
C LEU A 195 2.37 17.86 1.80
N TYR A 196 2.60 19.07 2.29
CA TYR A 196 3.18 19.30 3.61
C TYR A 196 2.58 20.55 4.26
N ALA A 197 2.60 20.59 5.59
CA ALA A 197 2.25 21.79 6.34
C ALA A 197 3.48 22.71 6.42
N SER A 198 3.38 23.90 5.83
CA SER A 198 4.44 24.92 5.95
C SER A 198 4.48 25.51 7.36
N ALA A 199 5.68 25.68 7.91
CA ALA A 199 5.89 26.40 9.17
C ALA A 199 5.81 27.93 9.00
N ILE A 200 5.83 28.40 7.75
CA ILE A 200 5.71 29.81 7.42
C ILE A 200 4.20 30.13 7.34
N PRO A 201 3.67 31.00 8.22
CA PRO A 201 2.28 31.44 8.14
C PRO A 201 2.02 32.08 6.78
N LEU A 202 0.85 31.84 6.21
CA LEU A 202 0.38 32.63 5.07
C LEU A 202 0.19 34.07 5.56
N GLU A 203 0.98 35.01 5.03
CA GLU A 203 0.87 36.43 5.36
C GLU A 203 -0.33 37.11 4.66
N CYS A 204 -1.08 36.40 3.81
CA CYS A 204 -2.25 36.93 3.13
C CYS A 204 -3.46 35.99 3.22
N ASP A 205 -4.44 36.48 3.97
CA ASP A 205 -5.89 36.44 3.77
C ASP A 205 -6.61 35.08 3.78
N SER A 206 -7.63 35.02 4.63
CA SER A 206 -8.64 33.97 4.80
C SER A 206 -9.53 33.70 3.57
N GLN A 207 -9.13 34.17 2.40
CA GLN A 207 -9.77 34.00 1.10
C GLN A 207 -8.66 33.54 0.16
N GLY A 208 -8.52 32.23 -0.07
CA GLY A 208 -7.42 31.61 -0.82
C GLY A 208 -7.35 31.94 -2.32
N TYR A 209 -7.70 33.16 -2.72
CA TYR A 209 -7.72 33.66 -4.09
C TYR A 209 -7.45 35.17 -4.13
N SER A 210 -6.18 35.59 -4.06
CA SER A 210 -5.77 36.94 -4.48
C SER A 210 -4.26 37.08 -4.70
N ASN A 211 -3.60 36.05 -5.25
CA ASN A 211 -2.33 36.27 -5.96
C ASN A 211 -2.56 36.33 -7.47
N GLU A 212 -3.54 37.12 -7.91
CA GLU A 212 -3.33 37.80 -9.20
C GLU A 212 -2.19 38.77 -8.98
N LYS A 213 -1.14 38.67 -9.80
CA LYS A 213 -0.03 39.61 -9.87
C LYS A 213 -0.55 41.03 -10.16
N SER A 214 -1.07 41.70 -9.15
CA SER A 214 -1.23 43.13 -9.16
C SER A 214 0.13 43.69 -8.79
N SER A 215 0.84 44.12 -9.83
CA SER A 215 2.05 44.92 -9.75
C SER A 215 1.92 45.96 -8.64
N CYS A 216 2.62 45.75 -7.52
CA CYS A 216 2.89 46.83 -6.59
C CYS A 216 3.95 47.71 -7.26
N ALA A 217 3.50 48.58 -8.16
CA ALA A 217 4.29 49.67 -8.68
C ALA A 217 4.57 50.61 -7.51
N THR A 218 5.75 50.47 -6.90
CA THR A 218 6.28 51.47 -5.97
C THR A 218 6.61 52.72 -6.79
N ARG A 219 5.67 53.69 -6.81
CA ARG A 219 6.00 55.07 -7.17
C ARG A 219 6.89 55.64 -6.06
N ARG A 220 8.11 56.03 -6.42
CA ARG A 220 8.79 57.16 -5.81
C ARG A 220 8.67 58.35 -6.74
#